data_AF-A0A218PDQ9-F1
#
_entry.id   AF-A0A218PDQ9-F1
#
_cell.length_a   1.000
_cell.length_b   1.000
_cell.length_c   1.000
_cell.angle_alpha   90.00
_cell.angle_beta   90.00
_cell.angle_gamma   90.00
#
_symmetry.space_group_name_H-M   'P 1'
#
loop_
_entity.id
_entity.type
_entity.pdbx_description
1 polymer ?
#
loop_
_entity_poly.entity_id
_entity_poly.type
_entity_poly.pdbx_seq_one_letter_code
_entity_poly.pdbx_strand_id
1 'polypeptide(L)'
;MNVTMITYEGIKLAAELVAFASITAVVYLIFPLRKVIKEVLGGSTVRMVYVGVIVFWSGYLVNVLNDVFPLEFMKVLDDVIVAIGMVIITVSMVGIKKEITAHVKPEVVLNGTSGVETGAYLIKPLPLQRILGLIPGKRVLAITRDPQPYEEAGVPHIWLTNMDHPRAISPTSLAPLLHAVKNSADDNTFVILDGLHYLIVQNGFESTLKFLLSLKDILLQKGAGIMLIVDPGTLEKRQLAILEREFKWMPE
;
A
#
# COMPACT_ATOMS: atom_id res chain seq x y z
N MET A 1 -5.96 -53.62 35.31
CA MET A 1 -5.59 -52.63 34.27
C MET A 1 -6.87 -52.12 33.64
N ASN A 2 -7.36 -50.95 34.06
CA ASN A 2 -8.45 -50.28 33.35
C ASN A 2 -7.84 -49.64 32.10
N VAL A 3 -8.00 -50.30 30.95
CA VAL A 3 -7.82 -49.64 29.66
C VAL A 3 -9.00 -48.70 29.52
N THR A 4 -8.79 -47.41 29.79
CA THR A 4 -9.75 -46.36 29.45
C THR A 4 -10.02 -46.45 27.96
N MET A 5 -11.19 -46.98 27.59
CA MET A 5 -11.69 -46.95 26.22
C MET A 5 -11.80 -45.49 25.80
N ILE A 6 -10.97 -45.07 24.85
CA ILE A 6 -11.02 -43.73 24.28
C ILE A 6 -12.35 -43.64 23.50
N THR A 7 -13.27 -42.80 23.97
CA THR A 7 -14.56 -42.59 23.30
C THR A 7 -14.39 -41.71 22.07
N TYR A 8 -15.22 -41.91 21.04
CA TYR A 8 -15.22 -41.08 19.83
C TYR A 8 -15.36 -39.58 20.17
N GLU A 9 -16.23 -39.24 21.11
CA GLU A 9 -16.43 -37.87 21.61
C GLU A 9 -15.15 -37.30 22.23
N GLY A 10 -14.40 -38.10 23.00
CA GLY A 10 -13.13 -37.68 23.57
C GLY A 10 -12.05 -37.42 22.50
N ILE A 11 -12.02 -38.22 21.43
CA ILE A 11 -11.12 -38.00 20.29
C ILE A 11 -11.51 -36.73 19.54
N LYS A 12 -12.81 -36.52 19.31
CA LYS A 12 -13.36 -35.34 18.61
C LYS A 12 -12.99 -34.05 19.34
N LEU A 13 -13.30 -33.97 20.64
CA LEU A 13 -12.97 -32.80 21.46
C LEU A 13 -11.45 -32.54 21.50
N ALA A 14 -10.63 -33.59 21.62
CA ALA A 14 -9.18 -33.45 21.60
C ALA A 14 -8.68 -32.88 20.26
N ALA A 15 -9.22 -33.34 19.13
CA ALA A 15 -8.88 -32.83 17.81
C ALA A 15 -9.28 -31.36 17.65
N GLU A 16 -10.46 -30.97 18.11
CA GLU A 16 -10.93 -29.58 18.04
C GLU A 16 -10.12 -28.64 18.94
N LEU A 17 -9.75 -29.09 20.15
CA LEU A 17 -8.87 -28.35 21.04
C LEU A 17 -7.48 -28.14 20.42
N VAL A 18 -6.92 -29.17 19.78
CA VAL A 18 -5.64 -29.08 19.07
C VAL A 18 -5.74 -28.10 17.91
N ALA A 19 -6.82 -28.16 17.11
CA ALA A 19 -7.06 -27.22 16.02
C ALA A 19 -7.17 -25.77 16.53
N PHE A 20 -7.97 -25.55 17.57
CA PHE A 20 -8.16 -24.23 18.18
C PHE A 20 -6.85 -23.68 18.77
N ALA A 21 -6.08 -24.50 19.49
CA ALA A 21 -4.78 -24.12 20.02
C ALA A 21 -3.78 -23.77 18.91
N SER A 22 -3.78 -24.54 17.81
CA SER A 22 -2.91 -24.30 16.66
C SER A 22 -3.23 -22.97 15.97
N ILE A 23 -4.50 -22.69 15.72
CA ILE A 23 -4.94 -21.42 15.12
C ILE A 23 -4.63 -20.25 16.06
N THR A 24 -4.86 -20.41 17.37
CA THR A 24 -4.52 -19.41 18.37
C THR A 24 -3.02 -19.09 18.37
N ALA A 25 -2.16 -20.10 18.27
CA ALA A 25 -0.72 -19.91 18.14
C ALA A 25 -0.34 -19.15 16.86
N VAL A 26 -0.94 -19.48 15.71
CA VAL A 26 -0.73 -18.75 14.45
C VAL A 26 -1.15 -17.29 14.58
N VAL A 27 -2.32 -16.99 15.14
CA VAL A 27 -2.79 -15.62 15.37
C VAL A 27 -1.81 -14.86 16.28
N TYR A 28 -1.35 -15.51 17.37
CA TYR A 28 -0.37 -14.93 18.28
C TYR A 28 0.96 -14.59 17.58
N LEU A 29 1.46 -15.47 16.70
CA LEU A 29 2.70 -15.24 15.95
C LEU A 29 2.56 -14.15 14.88
N ILE A 30 1.39 -14.01 14.27
CA ILE A 30 1.13 -12.97 13.25
C ILE A 30 0.86 -11.60 13.89
N PHE A 31 0.36 -11.56 15.13
CA PHE A 31 -0.03 -10.32 15.78
C PHE A 31 1.09 -9.26 15.91
N PRO A 32 2.35 -9.60 16.22
CA PRO A 32 3.46 -8.64 16.20
C PRO A 32 3.72 -8.03 14.82
N LEU A 33 3.52 -8.81 13.75
CA LEU A 33 3.74 -8.39 12.36
C LEU A 33 2.72 -7.33 11.89
N ARG A 34 1.64 -7.09 12.65
CA ARG A 34 0.56 -6.15 12.30
C ARG A 34 1.05 -4.76 11.89
N LYS A 35 2.10 -4.26 12.55
CA LYS A 35 2.64 -2.92 12.27
C LYS A 35 3.33 -2.89 10.92
N VAL A 36 4.17 -3.88 10.65
CA VAL A 36 4.88 -4.04 9.37
C VAL A 36 3.90 -4.25 8.23
N ILE A 37 2.91 -5.14 8.42
CA ILE A 37 1.87 -5.41 7.42
C ILE A 37 1.04 -4.14 7.14
N LYS A 38 0.72 -3.35 8.17
CA LYS A 38 -0.02 -2.08 8.05
C LYS A 38 0.74 -1.03 7.26
N GLU A 39 2.06 -0.99 7.39
CA GLU A 39 2.90 -0.12 6.57
C GLU A 39 2.85 -0.56 5.11
N VAL A 40 2.91 -1.86 4.81
CA VAL A 40 2.93 -2.33 3.41
C VAL A 40 1.57 -2.25 2.70
N LEU A 41 0.48 -2.59 3.39
CA LEU A 41 -0.85 -2.82 2.80
C LEU A 41 -1.90 -1.78 3.23
N GLY A 42 -1.48 -0.68 3.85
CA GLY A 42 -2.40 0.37 4.29
C GLY A 42 -3.29 -0.01 5.48
N GLY A 43 -3.80 1.01 6.18
CA GLY A 43 -4.55 0.82 7.43
C GLY A 43 -5.92 0.16 7.27
N SER A 44 -6.58 0.34 6.10
CA SER A 44 -7.93 -0.16 5.85
C SER A 44 -7.91 -1.67 5.53
N THR A 45 -7.05 -2.09 4.59
CA THR A 45 -6.90 -3.50 4.19
C THR A 45 -6.50 -4.37 5.38
N VAL A 46 -5.52 -3.93 6.18
CA VAL A 46 -5.07 -4.66 7.36
C VAL A 46 -6.17 -4.79 8.41
N ARG A 47 -7.01 -3.77 8.59
CA ARG A 47 -8.16 -3.87 9.51
C ARG A 47 -9.13 -4.96 9.09
N MET A 48 -9.46 -5.04 7.79
CA MET A 48 -10.35 -6.08 7.26
C MET A 48 -9.75 -7.48 7.44
N VAL A 49 -8.44 -7.65 7.21
CA VAL A 49 -7.74 -8.92 7.48
C VAL A 49 -7.87 -9.31 8.95
N TYR A 50 -7.62 -8.38 9.89
CA TYR A 50 -7.76 -8.67 11.32
C TYR A 50 -9.19 -9.05 11.72
N VAL A 51 -10.19 -8.34 11.19
CA VAL A 51 -11.60 -8.69 11.42
C VAL A 51 -11.89 -10.09 10.91
N GLY A 52 -11.48 -10.41 9.68
CA GLY A 52 -11.66 -11.74 9.10
C GLY A 52 -11.00 -12.85 9.92
N VAL A 53 -9.77 -12.62 10.41
CA VAL A 53 -9.04 -13.56 11.26
C VAL A 53 -9.73 -13.78 12.61
N ILE A 54 -10.25 -12.72 13.25
CA ILE A 54 -10.97 -12.82 14.53
C ILE A 54 -12.28 -13.58 14.35
N VAL A 55 -13.05 -13.26 13.30
CA VAL A 55 -14.30 -13.97 12.98
C VAL A 55 -14.01 -15.45 12.71
N PHE A 56 -13.02 -15.75 11.86
CA PHE A 56 -12.59 -17.12 11.59
C PHE A 56 -12.17 -17.88 12.86
N TRP A 57 -11.33 -17.27 13.70
CA TRP A 57 -10.89 -17.84 14.98
C TRP A 57 -12.06 -18.12 15.93
N SER A 58 -13.07 -17.22 15.97
CA SER A 58 -14.25 -17.40 16.81
C SER A 58 -15.11 -18.60 16.40
N GLY A 59 -15.11 -18.98 15.11
CA GLY A 59 -15.79 -20.19 14.65
C GLY A 59 -15.21 -21.46 15.26
N TYR A 60 -13.87 -21.56 15.35
CA TYR A 60 -13.21 -22.68 16.02
C TYR A 60 -13.43 -22.69 17.54
N LEU A 61 -13.57 -21.51 18.16
CA LEU A 61 -13.97 -21.43 19.57
C LEU A 61 -15.38 -21.99 19.78
N VAL A 62 -16.34 -21.64 18.90
CA VAL A 62 -17.71 -22.17 18.96
C VAL A 62 -17.72 -23.68 18.77
N ASN A 63 -16.86 -24.22 17.91
CA ASN A 63 -16.76 -25.66 17.70
C ASN A 63 -16.32 -26.40 18.99
N VAL A 64 -15.26 -25.93 19.64
CA VAL A 64 -14.82 -26.46 20.95
C VAL A 64 -15.91 -26.33 22.02
N LEU A 65 -16.64 -25.20 22.03
CA LEU A 65 -17.74 -24.99 22.98
C LEU A 65 -18.92 -25.92 22.73
N ASN A 66 -19.21 -26.27 21.48
CA ASN A 66 -20.28 -27.20 21.11
C ASN A 66 -20.02 -28.61 21.65
N ASP A 67 -18.76 -29.05 21.70
CA ASP A 67 -18.42 -30.36 22.28
C ASP A 67 -18.49 -30.39 23.81
N VAL A 68 -18.42 -29.24 24.48
CA VAL A 68 -18.64 -29.12 25.94
C VAL A 68 -20.12 -28.88 26.27
N PHE A 69 -20.81 -28.11 25.44
CA PHE A 69 -22.22 -27.73 25.60
C PHE A 69 -22.97 -28.00 24.28
N PRO A 70 -23.40 -29.25 24.04
CA PRO A 70 -23.99 -29.65 22.76
C PRO A 70 -25.36 -29.01 22.58
N LEU A 71 -25.41 -27.97 21.76
CA LEU A 71 -26.63 -27.28 21.35
C LEU A 71 -26.75 -27.43 19.84
N GLU A 72 -27.88 -27.92 19.34
CA GLU A 72 -28.08 -28.18 17.90
C GLU A 72 -27.81 -26.94 17.02
N PHE A 73 -28.09 -25.74 17.54
CA PHE A 73 -27.82 -24.48 16.86
C PHE A 73 -26.32 -24.14 16.72
N MET A 74 -25.49 -24.56 17.69
CA MET A 74 -24.05 -24.21 17.71
C MET A 74 -23.28 -24.82 16.54
N LYS A 75 -23.71 -26.00 16.07
CA LYS A 75 -23.14 -26.69 14.91
C LYS A 75 -23.45 -26.01 13.56
N VAL A 76 -24.50 -25.20 13.48
CA VAL A 76 -24.75 -24.39 12.29
C VAL A 76 -24.04 -23.05 12.41
N LEU A 77 -23.92 -22.55 13.65
CA LEU A 77 -23.32 -21.26 13.95
C LEU A 77 -21.81 -21.24 13.66
N ASP A 78 -21.05 -22.27 14.03
CA ASP A 78 -19.61 -22.33 13.77
C ASP A 78 -19.30 -22.35 12.26
N ASP A 79 -19.97 -23.21 11.49
CA ASP A 79 -19.83 -23.30 10.04
C ASP A 79 -20.11 -21.95 9.36
N VAL A 80 -21.16 -21.25 9.78
CA VAL A 80 -21.51 -19.91 9.27
C VAL A 80 -20.45 -18.89 9.63
N ILE A 81 -19.96 -18.88 10.88
CA ILE A 81 -18.93 -17.95 11.33
C ILE A 81 -17.61 -18.18 10.56
N VAL A 82 -17.20 -19.43 10.41
CA VAL A 82 -16.00 -19.81 9.64
C VAL A 82 -16.13 -19.32 8.20
N ALA A 83 -17.27 -19.56 7.55
CA ALA A 83 -17.53 -19.12 6.19
C ALA A 83 -17.47 -17.60 6.04
N ILE A 84 -18.09 -16.84 6.95
CA ILE A 84 -18.01 -15.37 6.96
C ILE A 84 -16.56 -14.91 7.11
N GLY A 85 -15.80 -15.51 8.03
CA GLY A 85 -14.38 -15.23 8.21
C GLY A 85 -13.58 -15.45 6.93
N MET A 86 -13.77 -16.59 6.26
CA MET A 86 -13.12 -16.92 4.98
C MET A 86 -13.46 -15.93 3.87
N VAL A 87 -14.72 -15.49 3.77
CA VAL A 87 -15.14 -14.49 2.77
C VAL A 87 -14.44 -13.16 3.01
N ILE A 88 -14.40 -12.67 4.25
CA ILE A 88 -13.72 -11.42 4.59
C ILE A 88 -12.22 -11.49 4.25
N ILE A 89 -11.56 -12.61 4.59
CA ILE A 89 -10.14 -12.83 4.26
C ILE A 89 -9.93 -12.85 2.74
N THR A 90 -10.79 -13.53 1.99
CA THR A 90 -10.70 -13.63 0.51
C THR A 90 -10.86 -12.27 -0.15
N VAL A 91 -11.87 -11.49 0.25
CA VAL A 91 -12.08 -10.12 -0.25
C VAL A 91 -10.88 -9.23 0.08
N SER A 92 -10.33 -9.38 1.29
CA SER A 92 -9.12 -8.65 1.70
C SER A 92 -7.92 -9.00 0.81
N MET A 93 -7.79 -10.27 0.39
CA MET A 93 -6.71 -10.71 -0.51
C MET A 93 -6.79 -10.06 -1.90
N VAL A 94 -8.00 -9.77 -2.40
CA VAL A 94 -8.19 -8.99 -3.64
C VAL A 94 -7.71 -7.55 -3.47
N GLY A 95 -8.01 -6.93 -2.33
CA GLY A 95 -7.48 -5.60 -1.97
C GLY A 95 -5.96 -5.57 -1.94
N ILE A 96 -5.34 -6.57 -1.31
CA ILE A 96 -3.89 -6.77 -1.28
C ILE A 96 -3.32 -6.91 -2.70
N LYS A 97 -3.94 -7.75 -3.55
CA LYS A 97 -3.49 -7.93 -4.92
C LYS A 97 -3.56 -6.61 -5.70
N LYS A 98 -4.64 -5.85 -5.57
CA LYS A 98 -4.77 -4.55 -6.24
C LYS A 98 -3.68 -3.56 -5.78
N GLU A 99 -3.41 -3.53 -4.48
CA GLU A 99 -2.40 -2.66 -3.86
C GLU A 99 -0.96 -3.05 -4.26
N ILE A 100 -0.72 -4.35 -4.48
CA ILE A 100 0.55 -4.87 -5.00
C ILE A 100 0.65 -4.72 -6.53
N THR A 101 -0.44 -4.83 -7.29
CA THR A 101 -0.39 -4.90 -8.78
C THR A 101 -0.39 -3.54 -9.47
N ALA A 102 -0.46 -2.42 -8.73
CA ALA A 102 -0.26 -1.07 -9.28
C ALA A 102 1.21 -0.79 -9.71
N HIS A 103 1.93 -1.81 -10.21
CA HIS A 103 3.24 -1.64 -10.84
C HIS A 103 3.02 -1.02 -12.21
N VAL A 104 3.40 0.25 -12.33
CA VAL A 104 3.32 1.00 -13.59
C VAL A 104 4.74 1.08 -14.14
N LYS A 105 5.00 0.38 -15.25
CA LYS A 105 6.35 0.38 -15.83
C LYS A 105 6.71 1.77 -16.36
N PRO A 106 7.84 2.36 -15.93
CA PRO A 106 8.33 3.60 -16.50
C PRO A 106 8.70 3.44 -17.98
N GLU A 107 8.36 4.42 -18.80
CA GLU A 107 8.61 4.38 -20.26
C GLU A 107 9.26 5.68 -20.73
N VAL A 108 10.07 5.59 -21.80
CA VAL A 108 10.64 6.77 -22.45
C VAL A 108 9.55 7.41 -23.30
N VAL A 109 9.11 8.60 -22.89
CA VAL A 109 8.03 9.33 -23.56
C VAL A 109 8.56 10.28 -24.63
N LEU A 110 9.71 10.92 -24.37
CA LEU A 110 10.40 11.78 -25.34
C LEU A 110 11.80 11.23 -25.61
N ASN A 111 12.15 11.06 -26.88
CA ASN A 111 13.48 10.65 -27.30
C ASN A 111 14.46 11.83 -27.24
N GLY A 112 15.72 11.55 -26.87
CA GLY A 112 16.80 12.52 -26.84
C GLY A 112 17.80 12.21 -25.73
N THR A 113 18.68 13.17 -25.45
CA THR A 113 19.64 13.10 -24.34
C THR A 113 19.36 14.25 -23.38
N SER A 114 18.91 13.93 -22.17
CA SER A 114 18.76 14.94 -21.12
C SER A 114 20.13 15.38 -20.60
N GLY A 115 20.32 16.70 -20.48
CA GLY A 115 21.44 17.29 -19.74
C GLY A 115 21.18 17.35 -18.23
N VAL A 116 20.01 16.91 -17.77
CA VAL A 116 19.64 16.88 -16.36
C VAL A 116 20.17 15.59 -15.75
N GLU A 117 21.05 15.75 -14.76
CA GLU A 117 21.53 14.64 -13.95
C GLU A 117 20.38 13.99 -13.17
N THR A 118 20.54 12.72 -12.85
CA THR A 118 19.64 12.05 -11.92
C THR A 118 19.76 12.73 -10.56
N GLY A 119 18.64 13.26 -10.04
CA GLY A 119 18.62 14.05 -8.82
C GLY A 119 17.22 14.30 -8.27
N ALA A 120 17.13 15.12 -7.24
CA ALA A 120 15.87 15.49 -6.57
C ALA A 120 15.59 16.98 -6.77
N TYR A 121 14.51 17.29 -7.49
CA TYR A 121 14.22 18.63 -7.98
C TYR A 121 12.85 19.16 -7.56
N LEU A 122 12.78 20.48 -7.34
CA LEU A 122 11.55 21.25 -7.28
C LEU A 122 11.34 21.95 -8.62
N ILE A 123 10.11 21.95 -9.12
CA ILE A 123 9.72 22.69 -10.30
C ILE A 123 8.40 23.43 -10.04
N LYS A 124 8.29 24.65 -10.56
CA LYS A 124 7.01 25.37 -10.55
C LYS A 124 6.03 24.67 -11.49
N PRO A 125 4.71 24.86 -11.32
CA PRO A 125 3.73 24.34 -12.26
C PRO A 125 4.01 24.85 -13.69
N LEU A 126 4.21 23.92 -14.61
CA LEU A 126 4.47 24.18 -16.02
C LEU A 126 3.63 23.21 -16.87
N PRO A 127 3.35 23.53 -18.14
CA PRO A 127 2.73 22.59 -19.06
C PRO A 127 3.53 21.28 -19.13
N LEU A 128 2.84 20.13 -19.16
CA LEU A 128 3.47 18.81 -19.14
C LEU A 128 4.54 18.65 -20.24
N GLN A 129 4.30 19.20 -21.43
CA GLN A 129 5.26 19.14 -22.55
C GLN A 129 6.59 19.82 -22.22
N ARG A 130 6.55 20.93 -21.47
CA ARG A 130 7.76 21.62 -21.01
C ARG A 130 8.50 20.79 -19.98
N ILE A 131 7.78 20.16 -19.06
CA ILE A 131 8.37 19.29 -18.03
C ILE A 131 9.08 18.10 -18.68
N LEU A 132 8.39 17.40 -19.59
CA LEU A 132 8.96 16.26 -20.31
C LEU A 132 10.17 16.69 -21.16
N GLY A 133 10.14 17.89 -21.75
CA GLY A 133 11.24 18.45 -22.52
C GLY A 133 12.53 18.71 -21.73
N LEU A 134 12.48 18.75 -20.39
CA LEU A 134 13.67 18.85 -19.54
C LEU A 134 14.37 17.50 -19.34
N ILE A 135 13.64 16.40 -19.50
CA ILE A 135 14.12 15.03 -19.22
C ILE A 135 14.01 14.09 -20.44
N PRO A 136 14.41 14.51 -21.67
CA PRO A 136 14.34 13.62 -22.83
C PRO A 136 15.28 12.41 -22.66
N GLY A 137 14.85 11.26 -23.14
CA GLY A 137 15.58 9.98 -23.03
C GLY A 137 15.53 9.34 -21.64
N LYS A 138 14.93 9.99 -20.64
CA LYS A 138 14.65 9.38 -19.34
C LYS A 138 13.36 8.57 -19.41
N ARG A 139 13.28 7.48 -18.66
CA ARG A 139 12.00 6.79 -18.43
C ARG A 139 11.19 7.59 -17.44
N VAL A 140 9.90 7.79 -17.68
CA VAL A 140 9.06 8.65 -16.85
C VAL A 140 7.98 7.83 -16.18
N LEU A 141 7.75 8.11 -14.89
CA LEU A 141 6.60 7.64 -14.14
C LEU A 141 5.97 8.83 -13.42
N ALA A 142 4.72 9.13 -13.72
CA ALA A 142 4.00 10.21 -13.06
C ALA A 142 3.20 9.70 -11.85
N ILE A 143 3.06 10.52 -10.83
CA ILE A 143 2.13 10.36 -9.72
C ILE A 143 1.27 11.62 -9.76
N THR A 144 -0.02 11.48 -10.03
CA THR A 144 -0.89 12.65 -10.25
C THR A 144 -2.30 12.45 -9.72
N ARG A 145 -2.95 13.54 -9.32
CA ARG A 145 -4.41 13.57 -9.07
C ARG A 145 -5.21 13.71 -10.38
N ASP A 146 -4.61 14.32 -11.40
CA ASP A 146 -5.22 14.56 -12.71
C ASP A 146 -4.52 13.72 -13.78
N PRO A 147 -5.04 12.50 -14.07
CA PRO A 147 -4.36 11.56 -14.96
C PRO A 147 -4.49 11.94 -16.44
N GLN A 148 -5.49 12.73 -16.82
CA GLN A 148 -5.85 12.97 -18.21
C GLN A 148 -4.69 13.55 -19.05
N PRO A 149 -3.96 14.60 -18.60
CA PRO A 149 -2.83 15.12 -19.37
C PRO A 149 -1.70 14.10 -19.59
N TYR A 150 -1.49 13.21 -18.62
CA TYR A 150 -0.47 12.17 -18.67
C TYR A 150 -0.91 11.01 -19.58
N GLU A 151 -2.20 10.65 -19.59
CA GLU A 151 -2.76 9.67 -20.53
C GLU A 151 -2.66 10.14 -21.97
N GLU A 152 -3.04 11.39 -22.25
CA GLU A 152 -2.94 11.99 -23.59
C GLU A 152 -1.49 12.06 -24.09
N ALA A 153 -0.53 12.27 -23.18
CA ALA A 153 0.89 12.29 -23.49
C ALA A 153 1.55 10.88 -23.51
N GLY A 154 0.80 9.81 -23.24
CA GLY A 154 1.35 8.45 -23.17
C GLY A 154 2.32 8.22 -22.01
N VAL A 155 2.27 9.04 -20.96
CA VAL A 155 3.13 8.92 -19.78
C VAL A 155 2.52 7.88 -18.83
N PRO A 156 3.27 6.81 -18.45
CA PRO A 156 2.84 5.90 -17.41
C PRO A 156 2.61 6.65 -16.09
N HIS A 157 1.47 6.44 -15.44
CA HIS A 157 1.12 7.17 -14.23
C HIS A 157 0.42 6.32 -13.16
N ILE A 158 0.60 6.73 -11.90
CA ILE A 158 -0.18 6.31 -10.73
C ILE A 158 -1.20 7.42 -10.44
N TRP A 159 -2.48 7.05 -10.33
CA TRP A 159 -3.55 7.99 -10.08
C TRP A 159 -3.85 8.11 -8.57
N LEU A 160 -3.68 9.29 -8.01
CA LEU A 160 -3.99 9.60 -6.61
C LEU A 160 -5.49 9.83 -6.44
N THR A 161 -6.22 8.77 -6.12
CA THR A 161 -7.67 8.83 -5.93
C THR A 161 -8.18 7.76 -4.97
N ASN A 162 -9.33 8.02 -4.34
CA ASN A 162 -10.07 7.01 -3.59
C ASN A 162 -11.02 6.18 -4.48
N MET A 163 -11.08 6.48 -5.77
CA MET A 163 -11.90 5.72 -6.72
C MET A 163 -11.33 4.33 -6.98
N ASP A 164 -12.23 3.38 -7.23
CA ASP A 164 -11.86 2.02 -7.59
C ASP A 164 -11.33 1.96 -9.03
N HIS A 165 -10.01 2.04 -9.20
CA HIS A 165 -9.36 1.93 -10.50
C HIS A 165 -8.04 1.11 -10.42
N PRO A 166 -7.64 0.35 -11.46
CA PRO A 166 -6.44 -0.50 -11.42
C PRO A 166 -5.12 0.24 -11.20
N ARG A 167 -5.01 1.49 -11.67
CA ARG A 167 -3.85 2.38 -11.49
C ARG A 167 -4.01 3.36 -10.32
N ALA A 168 -5.09 3.23 -9.54
CA ALA A 168 -5.36 4.15 -8.44
C ALA A 168 -4.73 3.70 -7.13
N ILE A 169 -4.14 4.66 -6.42
CA ILE A 169 -3.71 4.52 -5.03
C ILE A 169 -4.34 5.66 -4.24
N SER A 170 -4.90 5.34 -3.06
CA SER A 170 -5.46 6.38 -2.18
C SER A 170 -4.37 7.37 -1.79
N PRO A 171 -4.63 8.69 -1.80
CA PRO A 171 -3.67 9.69 -1.34
C PRO A 171 -3.30 9.53 0.14
N THR A 172 -4.11 8.84 0.93
CA THR A 172 -3.84 8.53 2.36
C THR A 172 -2.95 7.29 2.54
N SER A 173 -2.76 6.50 1.48
CA SER A 173 -1.96 5.29 1.45
C SER A 173 -0.52 5.58 1.03
N LEU A 174 0.20 6.42 1.78
CA LEU A 174 1.57 6.84 1.46
C LEU A 174 2.56 5.67 1.34
N ALA A 175 2.44 4.65 2.19
CA ALA A 175 3.37 3.53 2.18
C ALA A 175 3.11 2.53 1.02
N PRO A 176 1.86 2.21 0.66
CA PRO A 176 1.53 1.58 -0.62
C PRO A 176 2.02 2.36 -1.84
N LEU A 177 1.87 3.68 -1.85
CA LEU A 177 2.41 4.55 -2.91
C LEU A 177 3.94 4.45 -3.00
N LEU A 178 4.63 4.52 -1.86
CA LEU A 178 6.09 4.38 -1.78
C LEU A 178 6.53 3.03 -2.35
N HIS A 179 5.83 1.95 -1.99
CA HIS A 179 6.12 0.60 -2.46
C HIS A 179 5.88 0.45 -3.97
N ALA A 180 4.78 1.00 -4.50
CA ALA A 180 4.47 0.98 -5.92
C ALA A 180 5.55 1.68 -6.75
N VAL A 181 5.99 2.88 -6.32
CA VAL A 181 7.05 3.63 -7.00
C VAL A 181 8.39 2.93 -6.86
N LYS A 182 8.72 2.44 -5.66
CA LYS A 182 9.96 1.68 -5.39
C LYS A 182 10.09 0.50 -6.33
N ASN A 183 9.04 -0.27 -6.56
CA ASN A 183 9.14 -1.47 -7.39
C ASN A 183 9.04 -1.18 -8.89
N SER A 184 8.45 -0.04 -9.25
CA SER A 184 8.34 0.39 -10.64
C SER A 184 9.62 1.06 -11.15
N ALA A 185 10.27 1.86 -10.31
CA ALA A 185 11.45 2.63 -10.70
C ALA A 185 12.71 1.75 -10.83
N ASP A 186 13.45 1.99 -11.91
CA ASP A 186 14.75 1.42 -12.21
C ASP A 186 15.78 2.52 -12.51
N ASP A 187 17.00 2.15 -12.92
CA ASP A 187 17.99 3.15 -13.33
C ASP A 187 17.43 4.02 -14.46
N ASN A 188 17.79 5.31 -14.45
CA ASN A 188 17.35 6.27 -15.47
C ASN A 188 15.83 6.59 -15.48
N THR A 189 15.07 6.07 -14.50
CA THR A 189 13.70 6.51 -14.24
C THR A 189 13.68 7.91 -13.61
N PHE A 190 12.77 8.76 -14.04
CA PHE A 190 12.45 10.06 -13.44
C PHE A 190 10.99 10.06 -12.98
N VAL A 191 10.78 10.15 -11.68
CA VAL A 191 9.45 10.20 -11.08
C VAL A 191 8.97 11.63 -11.03
N ILE A 192 7.82 11.92 -11.65
CA ILE A 192 7.17 13.23 -11.56
C ILE A 192 6.05 13.14 -10.53
N LEU A 193 6.15 13.91 -9.44
CA LEU A 193 5.09 14.02 -8.44
C LEU A 193 4.32 15.32 -8.68
N ASP A 194 3.13 15.18 -9.25
CA ASP A 194 2.15 16.23 -9.47
C ASP A 194 1.00 16.09 -8.46
N GLY A 195 0.70 17.14 -7.71
CA GLY A 195 -0.27 17.07 -6.62
C GLY A 195 0.33 16.88 -5.23
N LEU A 196 1.54 17.41 -4.99
CA LEU A 196 2.14 17.53 -3.65
C LEU A 196 1.16 18.16 -2.64
N HIS A 197 0.50 19.26 -3.02
CA HIS A 197 -0.48 19.93 -2.18
C HIS A 197 -1.61 18.98 -1.76
N TYR A 198 -2.06 18.10 -2.66
CA TYR A 198 -3.10 17.13 -2.35
C TYR A 198 -2.67 16.12 -1.29
N LEU A 199 -1.43 15.61 -1.37
CA LEU A 199 -0.87 14.73 -0.34
C LEU A 199 -0.78 15.42 1.03
N ILE A 200 -0.35 16.69 1.05
CA ILE A 200 -0.26 17.50 2.28
C ILE A 200 -1.63 17.70 2.90
N VAL A 201 -2.65 18.04 2.11
CA VAL A 201 -4.03 18.23 2.59
C VAL A 201 -4.59 16.94 3.20
N GLN A 202 -4.28 15.78 2.62
CA GLN A 202 -4.81 14.49 3.07
C GLN A 202 -4.05 13.89 4.27
N ASN A 203 -2.74 14.15 4.41
CA ASN A 203 -1.88 13.46 5.39
C ASN A 203 -1.19 14.39 6.40
N GLY A 204 -1.24 15.70 6.18
CA GLY A 204 -0.40 16.68 6.86
C GLY A 204 1.02 16.78 6.26
N PHE A 205 1.66 17.92 6.49
CA PHE A 205 3.00 18.21 5.94
C PHE A 205 4.07 17.25 6.46
N GLU A 206 4.12 16.99 7.76
CA GLU A 206 5.14 16.13 8.39
C GLU A 206 5.13 14.69 7.82
N SER A 207 3.95 14.09 7.69
CA SER A 207 3.78 12.76 7.11
C SER A 207 4.21 12.74 5.64
N THR A 208 3.83 13.77 4.89
CA THR A 208 4.18 13.92 3.47
C THR A 208 5.68 14.12 3.29
N LEU A 209 6.32 14.94 4.12
CA LEU A 209 7.76 15.17 4.09
C LEU A 209 8.54 13.87 4.34
N LYS A 210 8.17 13.10 5.37
CA LYS A 210 8.79 11.80 5.65
C LYS A 210 8.67 10.83 4.46
N PHE A 211 7.51 10.82 3.82
CA PHE A 211 7.28 10.05 2.60
C PHE A 211 8.20 10.53 1.45
N LEU A 212 8.28 11.83 1.20
CA LEU A 212 9.11 12.41 0.14
C LEU A 212 10.60 12.13 0.36
N LEU A 213 11.09 12.24 1.60
CA LEU A 213 12.47 11.93 1.94
C LEU A 213 12.78 10.44 1.71
N SER A 214 11.89 9.55 2.17
CA SER A 214 12.04 8.12 1.94
C SER A 214 12.03 7.78 0.45
N LEU A 215 11.13 8.41 -0.32
CA LEU A 215 11.03 8.23 -1.76
C LEU A 215 12.28 8.74 -2.47
N LYS A 216 12.77 9.93 -2.10
CA LYS A 216 14.02 10.51 -2.61
C LYS A 216 15.18 9.55 -2.41
N ASP A 217 15.39 9.08 -1.18
CA ASP A 217 16.53 8.21 -0.85
C ASP A 217 16.50 6.90 -1.64
N ILE A 218 15.32 6.29 -1.77
CA ILE A 218 15.12 5.06 -2.56
C ILE A 218 15.43 5.28 -4.05
N LEU A 219 14.95 6.39 -4.62
CA LEU A 219 15.14 6.67 -6.05
C LEU A 219 16.60 6.97 -6.36
N LEU A 220 17.24 7.84 -5.56
CA LEU A 220 18.65 8.19 -5.76
C LEU A 220 19.56 6.97 -5.61
N GLN A 221 19.27 6.07 -4.66
CA GLN A 221 20.01 4.81 -4.51
C GLN A 221 19.95 3.91 -5.76
N LYS A 222 18.86 4.00 -6.53
CA LYS A 222 18.66 3.25 -7.77
C LYS A 222 19.23 3.93 -9.02
N GLY A 223 19.81 5.13 -8.91
CA GLY A 223 20.16 5.94 -10.07
C GLY A 223 18.93 6.53 -10.78
N ALA A 224 17.80 6.63 -10.08
CA ALA A 224 16.56 7.28 -10.51
C ALA A 224 16.42 8.68 -9.91
N GLY A 225 15.69 9.56 -10.60
CA GLY A 225 15.46 10.95 -10.20
C GLY A 225 14.02 11.19 -9.75
N ILE A 226 13.79 12.31 -9.07
CA ILE A 226 12.46 12.78 -8.69
C ILE A 226 12.31 14.27 -8.98
N MET A 227 11.14 14.64 -9.51
CA MET A 227 10.72 16.02 -9.71
C MET A 227 9.41 16.25 -8.98
N LEU A 228 9.39 17.21 -8.06
CA LEU A 228 8.18 17.64 -7.36
C LEU A 228 7.64 18.90 -8.02
N ILE A 229 6.42 18.81 -8.55
CA ILE A 229 5.69 20.00 -8.99
C ILE A 229 5.11 20.68 -7.75
N VAL A 230 5.61 21.87 -7.47
CA VAL A 230 5.22 22.64 -6.29
C VAL A 230 4.97 24.09 -6.68
N ASP A 231 3.80 24.60 -6.27
CA ASP A 231 3.55 26.04 -6.28
C ASP A 231 3.97 26.62 -4.92
N PRO A 232 5.03 27.47 -4.86
CA PRO A 232 5.47 28.13 -3.64
C PRO A 232 4.35 28.86 -2.89
N GLY A 233 3.34 29.37 -3.59
CA GLY A 233 2.20 30.08 -3.00
C GLY A 233 1.24 29.18 -2.22
N THR A 234 1.32 27.87 -2.42
CA THR A 234 0.45 26.88 -1.76
C THR A 234 1.02 26.30 -0.46
N LEU A 235 2.24 26.70 -0.09
CA LEU A 235 2.95 26.23 1.09
C LEU A 235 3.27 27.37 2.05
N GLU A 236 3.32 27.06 3.34
CA GLU A 236 3.86 28.00 4.31
C GLU A 236 5.36 28.23 4.05
N LYS A 237 5.86 29.45 4.34
CA LYS A 237 7.28 29.80 4.15
C LYS A 237 8.23 28.79 4.80
N ARG A 238 7.88 28.30 5.98
CA ARG A 238 8.67 27.29 6.71
C ARG A 238 8.66 25.94 5.99
N GLN A 239 7.51 25.51 5.47
CA GLN A 239 7.38 24.25 4.74
C GLN A 239 8.20 24.26 3.46
N LEU A 240 8.11 25.35 2.69
CA LEU A 240 8.91 25.53 1.48
C LEU A 240 10.40 25.52 1.78
N ALA A 241 10.86 26.28 2.79
CA ALA A 241 12.27 26.31 3.19
C ALA A 241 12.81 24.94 3.62
N ILE A 242 11.97 24.06 4.18
CA ILE A 242 12.36 22.68 4.51
C ILE A 242 12.51 21.86 3.23
N LEU A 243 11.59 21.98 2.26
CA LEU A 243 11.71 21.29 0.98
C LEU A 243 12.95 21.75 0.19
N GLU A 244 13.25 23.04 0.16
CA GLU A 244 14.41 23.61 -0.54
C GLU A 244 15.77 23.14 0.01
N ARG A 245 15.81 22.68 1.27
CA ARG A 245 17.03 22.05 1.83
C ARG A 245 17.27 20.66 1.28
N GLU A 246 16.21 19.99 0.85
CA GLU A 246 16.20 18.57 0.51
C GLU A 246 16.12 18.32 -1.00
N PHE A 247 15.61 19.32 -1.74
CA PHE A 247 15.37 19.31 -3.17
C PHE A 247 15.88 20.61 -3.80
N LYS A 248 16.53 20.51 -4.96
CA LYS A 248 17.10 21.67 -5.67
C LYS A 248 16.07 22.24 -6.65
N TRP A 249 15.99 23.55 -6.79
CA TRP A 249 15.20 24.12 -7.89
C TRP A 249 15.80 23.71 -9.24
N MET A 250 14.94 23.20 -10.12
CA MET A 250 15.29 22.92 -11.50
C MET A 250 15.69 24.24 -12.18
N PRO A 251 16.83 24.32 -12.88
CA PRO A 251 17.17 25.50 -13.67
C PRO A 251 16.12 25.68 -14.78
N GLU A 252 15.61 26.91 -14.91
CA GLU A 252 14.61 27.30 -15.93
C GLU A 252 15.19 27.34 -17.35
#